data_AF-A0A7T8KG44-F1
#
_entry.id   AF-A0A7T8KG44-F1
#
_cell.length_a   1.000
_cell.length_b   1.000
_cell.length_c   1.000
_cell.angle_alpha   90.00
_cell.angle_beta   90.00
_cell.angle_gamma   90.00
#
_symmetry.space_group_name_H-M   'P 1'
#
loop_
_entity.id
_entity.type
_entity.pdbx_description
1 polymer ?
#
loop_
_entity_poly.entity_id
_entity_poly.type
_entity_poly.pdbx_seq_one_letter_code
_entity_poly.pdbx_strand_id
1 'polypeptide(L)'
;MRLQFQSTTLAAFWIGVEKEYPRLGKRALAIHLPFVTSYLCETVFSAVASIKTKYRSKLDIENELRVAISKLQPDLTRSAT
;
A
#
# COMPACT_ATOMS: atom_id res chain seq x y z
N MET A 1 -5.35 22.91 -3.53
CA MET A 1 -4.35 22.01 -4.17
C MET A 1 -3.20 21.66 -3.22
N ARG A 2 -2.16 22.49 -3.03
CA ARG A 2 -0.99 22.13 -2.19
C ARG A 2 -1.28 21.87 -0.71
N LEU A 3 -2.12 22.69 -0.09
CA LEU A 3 -2.49 22.54 1.32
C LEU A 3 -3.32 21.26 1.56
N GLN A 4 -4.24 20.95 0.65
CA GLN A 4 -5.07 19.74 0.73
C GLN A 4 -4.26 18.45 0.61
N PHE A 5 -3.21 18.47 -0.22
CA PHE A 5 -2.29 17.34 -0.38
C PHE A 5 -1.56 16.98 0.92
N GLN A 6 -1.20 17.97 1.74
CA GLN A 6 -0.49 17.73 3.02
C GLN A 6 -1.44 17.38 4.17
N SER A 7 -2.70 17.77 4.07
CA SER A 7 -3.70 17.54 5.12
C SER A 7 -4.52 16.25 4.95
N THR A 8 -4.42 15.58 3.81
CA THR A 8 -5.24 14.39 3.48
C THR A 8 -4.38 13.23 3.02
N THR A 9 -4.89 12.00 3.17
CA THR A 9 -4.20 10.83 2.61
C THR A 9 -4.15 10.92 1.09
N LEU A 10 -3.10 10.37 0.50
CA LEU A 10 -2.89 10.43 -0.95
C LEU A 10 -4.08 9.88 -1.74
N ALA A 11 -4.72 8.82 -1.25
CA ALA A 11 -5.94 8.27 -1.83
C ALA A 11 -7.13 9.26 -1.72
N ALA A 12 -7.37 9.84 -0.54
CA ALA A 12 -8.45 10.79 -0.34
C ALA A 12 -8.26 12.07 -1.17
N PHE A 13 -7.02 12.54 -1.29
CA PHE A 13 -6.64 13.65 -2.15
C PHE A 13 -7.00 13.37 -3.61
N TRP A 14 -6.54 12.25 -4.18
CA TRP A 14 -6.78 11.92 -5.58
C TRP A 14 -8.26 11.62 -5.89
N ILE A 15 -9.01 11.07 -4.93
CA ILE A 15 -10.47 10.92 -5.04
C ILE A 15 -11.18 12.29 -5.10
N GLY A 16 -10.74 13.25 -4.28
CA GLY A 16 -11.24 14.62 -4.35
C GLY A 16 -10.92 15.29 -5.68
N VAL A 17 -9.69 15.13 -6.16
CA VAL A 17 -9.23 15.65 -7.45
C VAL A 17 -9.94 14.97 -8.63
N GLU A 18 -10.33 13.70 -8.53
CA GLU A 18 -11.14 13.04 -9.56
C GLU A 18 -12.53 13.69 -9.69
N LYS A 19 -13.16 14.08 -8.59
CA LYS A 19 -14.48 14.74 -8.62
C LYS A 19 -14.43 16.11 -9.31
N GLU A 20 -13.35 16.86 -9.09
CA GLU A 20 -13.19 18.21 -9.65
C GLU A 20 -12.53 18.19 -11.05
N TYR A 21 -11.61 17.24 -11.28
CA TYR A 21 -10.82 17.06 -12.49
C TYR A 21 -10.74 15.57 -12.89
N PRO A 22 -11.81 15.01 -13.49
CA PRO A 22 -11.95 13.56 -13.68
C PRO A 22 -10.89 12.92 -14.56
N ARG A 23 -10.35 13.64 -15.55
CA ARG A 23 -9.27 13.11 -16.41
C ARG A 23 -7.93 13.02 -15.65
N LEU A 24 -7.66 13.99 -14.79
CA LEU A 24 -6.43 14.05 -14.00
C LEU A 24 -6.48 13.03 -12.85
N GLY A 25 -7.57 13.04 -12.08
CA GLY A 25 -7.75 12.11 -10.95
C GLY A 25 -7.74 10.66 -11.39
N LYS A 26 -8.43 10.30 -12.49
CA LYS A 26 -8.38 8.93 -13.03
C LYS A 26 -6.98 8.49 -13.43
N ARG A 27 -6.20 9.36 -14.07
CA ARG A 27 -4.83 9.01 -14.47
C ARG A 27 -3.92 8.84 -13.26
N ALA A 28 -4.06 9.69 -12.25
CA ALA A 28 -3.29 9.59 -11.02
C ALA A 28 -3.66 8.32 -10.22
N LEU A 29 -4.95 8.02 -10.07
CA LEU A 29 -5.42 6.79 -9.44
C LEU A 29 -4.95 5.55 -10.20
N ALA A 30 -5.02 5.55 -11.53
CA ALA A 30 -4.55 4.44 -12.36
C ALA A 30 -3.04 4.15 -12.23
N ILE A 31 -2.22 5.15 -11.88
CA ILE A 31 -0.79 4.96 -11.60
C ILE A 31 -0.59 4.48 -10.16
N HIS A 32 -1.36 5.00 -9.21
CA HIS A 32 -1.24 4.65 -7.80
C HIS A 32 -1.76 3.26 -7.45
N LEU A 33 -2.85 2.82 -8.08
CA LEU A 33 -3.49 1.53 -7.82
C LEU A 33 -2.52 0.35 -8.03
N PRO A 34 -1.85 0.22 -9.21
CA PRO A 34 -0.86 -0.84 -9.44
C PRO A 34 0.30 -0.79 -8.45
N PHE A 35 0.75 0.40 -8.08
CA PHE A 35 1.86 0.57 -7.14
C PHE A 35 1.49 0.07 -5.74
N VAL A 36 0.32 0.45 -5.24
CA VAL A 36 -0.16 0.00 -3.92
C VAL A 36 -0.40 -1.51 -3.93
N THR A 37 -1.01 -2.06 -4.99
CA THR A 37 -1.26 -3.51 -5.09
C THR A 37 0.01 -4.33 -5.29
N SER A 38 0.96 -3.85 -6.10
CA SER A 38 2.26 -4.50 -6.31
C SER A 38 3.06 -4.48 -5.03
N TYR A 39 3.21 -3.31 -4.40
CA TYR A 39 3.93 -3.16 -3.14
C TYR A 39 3.34 -4.04 -2.03
N LEU A 40 2.01 -4.11 -1.93
CA LEU A 40 1.35 -5.00 -0.98
C LEU A 40 1.63 -6.47 -1.30
N CYS A 41 1.55 -6.87 -2.57
CA CYS A 41 1.85 -8.23 -3.01
C CYS A 41 3.32 -8.62 -2.75
N GLU A 42 4.26 -7.75 -3.10
CA GLU A 42 5.69 -7.93 -2.86
C GLU A 42 5.99 -8.00 -1.35
N THR A 43 5.33 -7.16 -0.55
CA THR A 43 5.51 -7.17 0.90
C THR A 43 4.95 -8.44 1.53
N VAL A 44 3.76 -8.88 1.09
CA VAL A 44 3.17 -10.15 1.51
C VAL A 44 4.07 -11.31 1.13
N PHE A 45 4.57 -11.34 -0.10
CA PHE A 45 5.46 -12.39 -0.58
C PHE A 45 6.78 -12.41 0.18
N SER A 46 7.36 -11.23 0.45
CA SER A 46 8.57 -11.08 1.25
C SER A 46 8.35 -11.53 2.70
N ALA A 47 7.22 -11.19 3.30
CA ALA A 47 6.84 -11.66 4.63
C ALA A 47 6.74 -13.19 4.65
N VAL A 48 6.02 -13.80 3.72
CA VAL A 48 5.91 -15.26 3.58
C VAL A 48 7.28 -15.91 3.35
N ALA A 49 8.11 -15.32 2.49
CA ALA A 49 9.47 -15.81 2.24
C ALA A 49 10.34 -15.76 3.50
N SER A 50 10.24 -14.67 4.28
CA SER A 50 10.98 -14.50 5.54
C SER A 50 10.50 -15.46 6.64
N ILE A 51 9.19 -15.72 6.73
CA ILE A 51 8.62 -16.72 7.62
C ILE A 51 9.13 -18.12 7.23
N LYS A 52 9.10 -18.43 5.93
CA LYS A 52 9.58 -19.71 5.39
C LYS A 52 11.08 -19.94 5.64
N THR A 53 11.91 -18.91 5.52
CA THR A 53 13.36 -19.03 5.74
C THR A 53 13.72 -19.09 7.22
N LYS A 54 12.94 -18.46 8.10
CA LYS A 54 13.19 -18.46 9.56
C LYS A 54 12.64 -19.69 10.28
N TYR A 55 11.57 -20.31 9.79
CA TYR A 55 10.90 -21.45 10.42
C TYR A 55 10.87 -22.70 9.53
N ARG A 56 12.02 -23.38 9.41
CA ARG A 56 12.11 -24.78 8.93
C ARG A 56 11.46 -25.79 9.90
N SER A 57 10.96 -25.32 11.05
CA SER A 57 10.34 -26.12 12.09
C SER A 57 8.97 -25.54 12.46
N LYS A 58 7.93 -26.07 11.80
CA LYS A 58 6.54 -26.16 12.29
C LYS A 58 5.89 -24.83 12.72
N LEU A 59 5.23 -24.12 11.80
CA LEU A 59 4.24 -23.11 12.21
C LEU A 59 3.13 -22.85 11.20
N ASP A 60 2.00 -22.44 11.77
CA ASP A 60 0.74 -21.99 11.20
C ASP A 60 0.93 -20.67 10.42
N ILE A 61 0.89 -20.77 9.09
CA ILE A 61 1.20 -19.68 8.14
C ILE A 61 0.19 -18.53 8.26
N GLU A 62 -1.06 -18.86 8.58
CA GLU A 62 -2.18 -17.92 8.59
C GLU A 62 -2.01 -16.87 9.70
N ASN A 63 -1.68 -17.29 10.92
CA ASN A 63 -1.54 -16.37 12.05
C ASN A 63 -0.36 -15.40 11.87
N GLU A 64 0.78 -15.87 11.37
CA GLU A 64 1.95 -15.01 11.11
C GLU A 64 1.70 -14.05 9.94
N LEU A 65 1.07 -14.52 8.86
CA LEU A 65 0.68 -13.67 7.75
C LEU A 65 -0.30 -12.58 8.20
N ARG A 66 -1.29 -12.93 9.03
CA ARG A 66 -2.25 -11.98 9.60
C ARG A 66 -1.55 -10.92 10.44
N VAL A 67 -0.59 -11.29 11.28
CA VAL A 67 0.20 -10.35 12.10
C VAL A 67 1.06 -9.45 11.20
N ALA A 68 1.70 -9.99 10.16
CA ALA A 68 2.51 -9.21 9.23
C ALA A 68 1.68 -8.21 8.42
N ILE A 69 0.52 -8.63 7.90
CA ILE A 69 -0.42 -7.76 7.17
C ILE A 69 -1.02 -6.71 8.11
N SER A 70 -1.36 -7.08 9.35
CA SER A 70 -1.90 -6.13 10.33
C SER A 70 -0.88 -5.07 10.75
N LYS A 71 0.42 -5.38 10.71
CA LYS A 71 1.52 -4.43 10.95
C LYS A 71 1.85 -3.59 9.72
N LEU A 72 1.44 -4.05 8.53
CA LEU A 72 1.60 -3.30 7.31
C LEU A 72 0.55 -2.18 7.25
N GLN A 73 0.75 -1.14 8.05
CA GLN A 73 0.13 0.14 7.74
C GLN A 73 0.73 0.61 6.40
N PRO A 74 -0.08 0.82 5.36
CA PRO A 74 0.41 1.38 4.11
C PRO A 74 0.88 2.80 4.40
N ASP A 75 2.17 2.95 4.66
CA ASP A 75 2.82 4.24 4.83
C ASP A 75 2.97 4.87 3.44
N LEU A 76 1.87 5.46 2.96
CA LEU A 76 1.77 6.19 1.69
C LEU A 76 2.65 7.45 1.65
N THR A 77 3.43 7.71 2.70
CA THR A 77 4.23 8.92 2.89
C THR A 77 5.66 8.80 2.33
N ARG A 78 6.09 7.62 1.87
CA ARG A 78 7.48 7.35 1.44
C ARG A 78 7.63 6.92 -0.03
N SER A 79 7.05 7.67 -0.95
CA SER A 79 7.42 7.60 -2.38
C SER A 79 7.55 9.03 -2.95
N ALA A 80 8.48 9.79 -2.37
CA ALA A 80 8.95 11.07 -2.90
C ALA A 80 10.42 11.24 -2.51
N THR A 81 11.29 10.54 -3.21
CA THR A 81 12.72 10.84 -3.37
C THR A 81 13.07 10.56 -4.82
#